data_AF-A0A1T4NX01-F1
#
_entry.id   AF-A0A1T4NX01-F1
#
_cell.length_a   1.000
_cell.length_b   1.000
_cell.length_c   1.000
_cell.angle_alpha   90.00
_cell.angle_beta   90.00
_cell.angle_gamma   90.00
#
_symmetry.space_group_name_H-M   'P 1'
#
loop_
_entity.id
_entity.type
_entity.pdbx_description
1 polymer ?
#
loop_
_entity_poly.entity_id
_entity_poly.type
_entity_poly.pdbx_seq_one_letter_code
_entity_poly.pdbx_strand_id
1 'polypeptide(L)'
;MKRMKQLDKIEITKSKKREILQHVMKPKHSNKMKYGVAFAMVVVLLVTSLSLFSKSPTSLVVSSIAMEVNPTIILNLDSNNKVIEVVDQSGDAMELLQEVNVIGEDVQEAMSQILDSQIYQAKYANNYLEVSIYSKNQNLSSSLNQLVDVVLQENLDGRNCHSQQVDKETWEGARKRNMGVGKYAKISNILESSDEYTFEQLEHCSMKELNEIQSKCQKGHGYRKGCN
;
A
#
# COMPACT_ATOMS: atom_id res chain seq x y z
N MET A 1 50.49 -17.96 89.55
CA MET A 1 50.40 -18.88 88.39
C MET A 1 49.01 -19.01 87.73
N LYS A 2 47.86 -19.02 88.45
CA LYS A 2 46.53 -19.24 87.85
C LYS A 2 46.03 -18.12 86.89
N ARG A 3 46.38 -16.84 87.13
CA ARG A 3 45.93 -15.71 86.29
C ARG A 3 46.56 -15.68 84.89
N MET A 4 47.84 -16.03 84.76
CA MET A 4 48.52 -16.06 83.46
C MET A 4 47.89 -17.05 82.49
N LYS A 5 47.55 -18.27 82.97
CA LYS A 5 46.89 -19.29 82.16
C LYS A 5 45.50 -18.89 81.64
N GLN A 6 44.82 -17.96 82.31
CA GLN A 6 43.53 -17.45 81.84
C GLN A 6 43.68 -16.37 80.77
N LEU A 7 44.70 -15.51 80.89
CA LEU A 7 45.00 -14.50 79.88
C LEU A 7 45.42 -15.17 78.56
N ASP A 8 46.29 -16.18 78.62
CA ASP A 8 46.70 -16.96 77.45
C ASP A 8 45.49 -17.61 76.76
N LYS A 9 44.56 -18.19 77.53
CA LYS A 9 43.34 -18.82 76.98
C LYS A 9 42.43 -17.83 76.28
N ILE A 10 42.28 -16.63 76.84
CA ILE A 10 41.44 -15.56 76.27
C ILE A 10 42.07 -15.03 74.97
N GLU A 11 43.38 -14.88 74.94
CA GLU A 11 44.12 -14.40 73.77
C GLU A 11 44.10 -15.41 72.62
N ILE A 12 44.31 -16.71 72.93
CA ILE A 12 44.17 -17.81 71.97
C ILE A 12 42.75 -17.87 71.40
N THR A 13 41.72 -17.66 72.23
CA THR A 13 40.31 -17.70 71.79
C THR A 13 39.96 -16.51 70.90
N LYS A 14 40.49 -15.32 71.20
CA LYS A 14 40.34 -14.12 70.34
C LYS A 14 41.07 -14.29 69.01
N SER A 15 42.27 -14.86 69.01
CA SER A 15 43.04 -15.19 67.80
C SER A 15 42.25 -16.15 66.90
N LYS A 16 41.77 -17.26 67.47
CA LYS A 16 40.99 -18.28 66.73
C LYS A 16 39.68 -17.72 66.17
N LYS A 17 39.00 -16.83 66.91
CA LYS A 17 37.78 -16.16 66.45
C LYS A 17 38.06 -15.18 65.30
N ARG A 18 39.19 -14.47 65.31
CA ARG A 18 39.62 -13.58 64.22
C ARG A 18 39.96 -14.37 62.96
N GLU A 19 40.62 -15.51 63.11
CA GLU A 19 40.97 -16.40 61.98
C GLU A 19 39.71 -16.99 61.30
N ILE A 20 38.74 -17.43 62.10
CA ILE A 20 37.45 -17.92 61.59
C ILE A 20 36.67 -16.80 60.89
N LEU A 21 36.64 -15.58 61.47
CA LEU A 21 35.93 -14.44 60.88
C LEU A 21 36.55 -14.02 59.53
N GLN A 22 37.88 -14.07 59.42
CA GLN A 22 38.59 -13.80 58.15
C GLN A 22 38.34 -14.88 57.09
N HIS A 23 38.12 -16.13 57.48
CA HIS A 23 37.79 -17.20 56.54
C HIS A 23 36.33 -17.16 56.06
N VAL A 24 35.40 -16.72 56.90
CA VAL A 24 33.96 -16.65 56.58
C VAL A 24 33.61 -15.39 55.76
N MET A 25 34.37 -14.30 55.89
CA MET A 25 34.07 -13.02 55.20
C MET A 25 34.75 -12.85 53.83
N LYS A 26 35.05 -13.93 53.09
CA LYS A 26 35.42 -13.79 51.66
C LYS A 26 34.15 -13.70 50.81
N PRO A 27 33.81 -12.54 50.21
CA PRO A 27 32.66 -12.45 49.32
C PRO A 27 32.90 -13.36 48.11
N LYS A 28 32.03 -14.34 47.92
CA LYS A 28 32.03 -15.22 46.75
C LYS A 28 31.56 -14.42 45.54
N HIS A 29 32.50 -13.75 44.87
CA HIS A 29 32.22 -13.03 43.63
C HIS A 29 31.83 -14.05 42.56
N SER A 30 30.54 -14.25 42.35
CA SER A 30 30.06 -15.18 41.34
C SER A 30 30.14 -14.51 39.97
N ASN A 31 31.02 -15.00 39.10
CA ASN A 31 31.18 -14.50 37.72
C ASN A 31 29.95 -14.79 36.83
N LYS A 32 28.90 -15.44 37.35
CA LYS A 32 27.66 -15.77 36.63
C LYS A 32 26.90 -14.54 36.14
N MET A 33 27.09 -13.38 36.79
CA MET A 33 26.46 -12.12 36.40
C MET A 33 27.06 -11.50 35.13
N LYS A 34 28.33 -11.78 34.80
CA LYS A 34 28.98 -11.28 33.57
C LYS A 34 28.47 -11.98 32.31
N TYR A 35 28.19 -13.28 32.40
CA TYR A 35 27.67 -14.06 31.28
C TYR A 35 26.19 -13.77 30.99
N GLY A 36 25.39 -13.44 32.02
CA GLY A 36 23.99 -13.05 31.82
C GLY A 36 23.84 -11.71 31.07
N VAL A 37 24.67 -10.72 31.39
CA VAL A 37 24.66 -9.42 30.71
C VAL A 37 25.18 -9.53 29.26
N ALA A 38 26.22 -10.34 29.03
CA ALA A 38 26.74 -10.59 27.69
C ALA A 38 25.71 -11.29 26.79
N PHE A 39 24.99 -12.28 27.32
CA PHE A 39 23.92 -12.98 26.58
C PHE A 39 22.75 -12.04 26.26
N ALA A 40 22.32 -11.20 27.20
CA ALA A 40 21.27 -10.22 26.97
C ALA A 40 21.65 -9.21 25.88
N MET A 41 22.89 -8.72 25.84
CA MET A 41 23.33 -7.81 24.78
C MET A 41 23.37 -8.48 23.39
N VAL A 42 23.79 -9.75 23.29
CA VAL A 42 23.77 -10.48 22.02
C VAL A 42 22.34 -10.69 21.53
N VAL A 43 21.39 -11.00 22.41
CA VAL A 43 19.97 -11.13 22.04
C VAL A 43 19.39 -9.79 21.60
N VAL A 44 19.68 -8.69 22.30
CA VAL A 44 19.22 -7.35 21.90
C VAL A 44 19.81 -6.94 20.54
N LEU A 45 21.09 -7.23 20.30
CA LEU A 45 21.73 -6.97 19.00
C LEU A 45 21.15 -7.84 17.87
N LEU A 46 20.85 -9.11 18.15
CA LEU A 46 20.19 -9.99 17.16
C LEU A 46 18.77 -9.52 16.84
N VAL A 47 17.97 -9.18 17.85
CA VAL A 47 16.59 -8.68 17.67
C VAL A 47 16.59 -7.34 16.92
N THR A 48 17.46 -6.40 17.30
CA THR A 48 17.57 -5.10 16.61
C THR A 48 18.12 -5.22 15.19
N SER A 49 19.05 -6.14 14.93
CA SER A 49 19.54 -6.40 13.58
C SER A 49 18.45 -7.02 12.69
N LEU A 50 17.64 -7.96 13.19
CA LEU A 50 16.53 -8.55 12.43
C LEU A 50 15.49 -7.51 12.05
N SER A 51 15.18 -6.55 12.94
CA SER A 51 14.24 -5.45 12.67
C SER A 51 14.77 -4.42 11.66
N LEU A 52 16.09 -4.26 11.53
CA LEU A 52 16.71 -3.31 10.59
C LEU A 52 16.88 -3.89 9.17
N PHE A 53 16.84 -5.21 9.01
CA PHE A 53 16.89 -5.89 7.71
C PHE A 53 15.52 -6.18 7.10
N SER A 54 14.41 -5.88 7.81
CA SER A 54 13.06 -5.87 7.24
C SER A 54 12.79 -4.62 6.37
N LYS A 55 13.78 -4.19 5.57
CA LYS A 55 13.46 -3.36 4.41
C LYS A 55 12.93 -4.30 3.36
N SER A 56 11.60 -4.37 3.24
CA SER A 56 10.94 -4.96 2.09
C SER A 56 11.68 -4.49 0.84
N PRO A 57 12.02 -5.38 -0.12
CA PRO A 57 12.56 -4.93 -1.39
C PRO A 57 11.66 -3.80 -1.90
N THR A 58 12.21 -2.64 -2.22
CA THR A 58 11.45 -1.55 -2.85
C THR A 58 10.86 -2.12 -4.13
N SER A 59 9.62 -2.58 -4.02
CA SER A 59 8.88 -3.19 -5.10
C SER A 59 8.68 -2.11 -6.16
N LEU A 60 9.13 -2.39 -7.36
CA LEU A 60 9.00 -1.47 -8.48
C LEU A 60 7.53 -1.47 -8.92
N VAL A 61 6.95 -0.30 -9.10
CA VAL A 61 5.66 -0.16 -9.78
C VAL A 61 5.81 -0.61 -11.23
N VAL A 62 5.10 -1.66 -11.62
CA VAL A 62 5.11 -2.20 -13.01
C VAL A 62 3.81 -1.93 -13.75
N SER A 63 2.71 -1.75 -13.02
CA SER A 63 1.37 -1.46 -13.54
C SER A 63 0.58 -0.65 -12.53
N SER A 64 -0.48 -0.01 -13.01
CA SER A 64 -1.36 0.82 -12.21
C SER A 64 -2.82 0.64 -12.67
N ILE A 65 -3.74 0.72 -11.72
CA ILE A 65 -5.19 0.75 -11.97
C ILE A 65 -5.75 2.03 -11.37
N ALA A 66 -6.39 2.87 -12.18
CA ALA A 66 -7.17 4.01 -11.72
C ALA A 66 -8.65 3.62 -11.65
N MET A 67 -9.30 3.80 -10.50
CA MET A 67 -10.73 3.58 -10.27
C MET A 67 -11.41 4.93 -10.09
N GLU A 68 -12.37 5.26 -10.95
CA GLU A 68 -13.00 6.59 -11.05
C GLU A 68 -14.52 6.50 -10.91
N VAL A 69 -15.02 6.80 -9.71
CA VAL A 69 -16.45 7.04 -9.44
C VAL A 69 -16.72 8.49 -9.04
N ASN A 70 -15.63 9.25 -8.76
CA ASN A 70 -15.56 10.51 -8.01
C ASN A 70 -15.58 10.24 -6.50
N PRO A 71 -14.43 10.06 -5.83
CA PRO A 71 -13.05 10.42 -6.21
C PRO A 71 -12.33 9.42 -7.13
N THR A 72 -11.08 9.74 -7.53
CA THR A 72 -10.17 8.88 -8.30
C THR A 72 -9.11 8.26 -7.39
N ILE A 73 -9.07 6.94 -7.32
CA ILE A 73 -8.07 6.15 -6.57
C ILE A 73 -7.16 5.42 -7.54
N ILE A 74 -5.85 5.43 -7.30
CA ILE A 74 -4.88 4.68 -8.09
C ILE A 74 -4.23 3.60 -7.23
N LEU A 75 -4.31 2.35 -7.68
CA LEU A 75 -3.57 1.22 -7.15
C LEU A 75 -2.32 1.02 -7.98
N ASN A 76 -1.15 1.17 -7.36
CA ASN A 76 0.14 0.88 -7.97
C ASN A 76 0.57 -0.53 -7.57
N LEU A 77 0.95 -1.33 -8.57
CA LEU A 77 1.16 -2.77 -8.42
C LEU A 77 2.62 -3.15 -8.68
N ASP A 78 3.08 -4.17 -7.97
CA ASP A 78 4.33 -4.85 -8.29
C ASP A 78 4.13 -5.97 -9.34
N SER A 79 5.23 -6.67 -9.67
CA SER A 79 5.23 -7.76 -10.65
C SER A 79 4.39 -8.97 -10.26
N ASN A 80 3.93 -9.06 -9.02
CA ASN A 80 3.08 -10.13 -8.50
C ASN A 80 1.63 -9.66 -8.32
N ASN A 81 1.25 -8.54 -8.94
CA ASN A 81 -0.06 -7.90 -8.75
C ASN A 81 -0.38 -7.51 -7.31
N LYS A 82 0.64 -7.33 -6.45
CA LYS A 82 0.43 -6.83 -5.09
C LYS A 82 0.33 -5.32 -5.11
N VAL A 83 -0.64 -4.78 -4.37
CA VAL A 83 -0.76 -3.33 -4.17
C VAL A 83 0.39 -2.86 -3.29
N ILE A 84 1.24 -1.97 -3.81
CA ILE A 84 2.41 -1.46 -3.08
C ILE A 84 2.26 0.01 -2.73
N GLU A 85 1.33 0.71 -3.37
CA GLU A 85 0.98 2.09 -3.08
C GLU A 85 -0.46 2.34 -3.54
N VAL A 86 -1.17 3.15 -2.75
CA VAL A 86 -2.49 3.68 -3.10
C VAL A 86 -2.41 5.20 -3.13
N VAL A 87 -2.84 5.81 -4.23
CA VAL A 87 -2.80 7.26 -4.42
C VAL A 87 -4.21 7.81 -4.56
N ASP A 88 -4.57 8.77 -3.70
CA ASP A 88 -5.73 9.63 -3.92
C ASP A 88 -5.32 10.73 -4.89
N GLN A 89 -5.74 10.60 -6.16
CA GLN A 89 -5.37 11.60 -7.16
C GLN A 89 -6.24 12.85 -7.06
N SER A 90 -7.52 12.69 -6.72
CA SER A 90 -8.46 13.81 -6.61
C SER A 90 -8.33 14.61 -5.31
N GLY A 91 -7.80 14.01 -4.24
CA GLY A 91 -7.76 14.57 -2.89
C GLY A 91 -9.03 14.31 -2.05
N ASP A 92 -10.04 13.69 -2.64
CA ASP A 92 -11.38 13.48 -2.06
C ASP A 92 -11.67 12.00 -1.71
N ALA A 93 -10.64 11.14 -1.69
CA ALA A 93 -10.71 9.72 -1.31
C ALA A 93 -10.23 9.43 0.11
N MET A 94 -9.79 10.43 0.87
CA MET A 94 -9.21 10.24 2.20
C MET A 94 -10.09 9.40 3.16
N GLU A 95 -11.39 9.66 3.22
CA GLU A 95 -12.31 8.94 4.12
C GLU A 95 -12.40 7.45 3.75
N LEU A 96 -12.47 7.16 2.45
CA LEU A 96 -12.46 5.81 1.92
C LEU A 96 -11.12 5.11 2.19
N LEU A 97 -10.00 5.77 1.91
CA LEU A 97 -8.67 5.20 2.12
C LEU A 97 -8.31 4.96 3.60
N GLN A 98 -9.06 5.56 4.54
CA GLN A 98 -8.96 5.24 5.97
C GLN A 98 -9.75 3.98 6.35
N GLU A 99 -10.80 3.65 5.61
CA GLU A 99 -11.62 2.45 5.81
C GLU A 99 -10.94 1.19 5.23
N VAL A 100 -10.32 1.31 4.06
CA VAL A 100 -9.72 0.18 3.33
C VAL A 100 -8.18 0.20 3.39
N ASN A 101 -7.59 -0.78 4.07
CA ASN A 101 -6.13 -0.98 4.08
C ASN A 101 -5.73 -2.14 3.16
N VAL A 102 -5.48 -1.81 1.88
CA VAL A 102 -5.22 -2.82 0.83
C VAL A 102 -3.74 -2.95 0.46
N ILE A 103 -2.82 -2.25 1.13
CA ILE A 103 -1.38 -2.33 0.81
C ILE A 103 -0.87 -3.73 1.20
N GLY A 104 -0.23 -4.39 0.23
CA GLY A 104 0.30 -5.76 0.34
C GLY A 104 -0.68 -6.85 -0.13
N GLU A 105 -1.93 -6.48 -0.42
CA GLU A 105 -2.95 -7.42 -0.89
C GLU A 105 -2.82 -7.72 -2.38
N ASP A 106 -3.38 -8.86 -2.82
CA ASP A 106 -3.55 -9.09 -4.25
C ASP A 106 -4.53 -8.06 -4.82
N VAL A 107 -4.28 -7.59 -6.04
CA VAL A 107 -5.14 -6.58 -6.67
C VAL A 107 -6.60 -7.02 -6.78
N GLN A 108 -6.89 -8.31 -6.95
CA GLN A 108 -8.28 -8.81 -6.93
C GLN A 108 -8.93 -8.58 -5.57
N GLU A 109 -8.24 -8.97 -4.50
CA GLU A 109 -8.71 -8.82 -3.12
C GLU A 109 -8.88 -7.34 -2.76
N ALA A 110 -7.89 -6.53 -3.09
CA ALA A 110 -7.88 -5.09 -2.86
C ALA A 110 -9.07 -4.40 -3.56
N MET A 111 -9.29 -4.71 -4.83
CA MET A 111 -10.40 -4.14 -5.59
C MET A 111 -11.75 -4.59 -5.03
N SER A 112 -11.93 -5.88 -4.71
CA SER A 112 -13.17 -6.37 -4.10
C SER A 112 -13.43 -5.67 -2.76
N GLN A 113 -12.42 -5.50 -1.90
CA GLN A 113 -12.57 -4.76 -0.64
C GLN A 113 -12.96 -3.30 -0.84
N ILE A 114 -12.36 -2.61 -1.81
CA ILE A 114 -12.74 -1.23 -2.17
C ILE A 114 -14.20 -1.20 -2.64
N LEU A 115 -14.57 -2.08 -3.55
CA LEU A 115 -15.92 -2.16 -4.12
C LEU A 115 -16.96 -2.52 -3.05
N ASP A 116 -16.64 -3.35 -2.07
CA ASP A 116 -17.54 -3.75 -0.99
C ASP A 116 -17.67 -2.71 0.13
N SER A 117 -16.76 -1.74 0.20
CA SER A 117 -16.82 -0.71 1.24
C SER A 117 -18.09 0.14 1.15
N GLN A 118 -18.64 0.51 2.30
CA GLN A 118 -19.91 1.23 2.36
C GLN A 118 -19.79 2.62 1.70
N ILE A 119 -18.66 3.29 1.91
CA ILE A 119 -18.38 4.60 1.31
C ILE A 119 -18.33 4.50 -0.21
N TYR A 120 -17.69 3.47 -0.76
CA TYR A 120 -17.58 3.32 -2.21
C TYR A 120 -18.94 2.98 -2.83
N GLN A 121 -19.70 2.06 -2.25
CA GLN A 121 -21.04 1.71 -2.70
C GLN A 121 -21.98 2.92 -2.71
N ALA A 122 -21.91 3.77 -1.67
CA ALA A 122 -22.71 4.99 -1.61
C ALA A 122 -22.37 5.97 -2.74
N LYS A 123 -21.08 6.11 -3.09
CA LYS A 123 -20.64 6.93 -4.23
C LYS A 123 -21.02 6.31 -5.57
N TYR A 124 -20.91 4.99 -5.69
CA TYR A 124 -21.20 4.24 -6.92
C TYR A 124 -22.68 4.22 -7.29
N ALA A 125 -23.60 4.15 -6.33
CA ALA A 125 -25.03 3.92 -6.55
C ALA A 125 -25.70 4.83 -7.59
N ASN A 126 -25.21 6.06 -7.77
CA ASN A 126 -25.75 7.04 -8.74
C ASN A 126 -24.72 7.50 -9.79
N ASN A 127 -23.55 6.87 -9.83
CA ASN A 127 -22.44 7.27 -10.68
C ASN A 127 -22.00 6.13 -11.61
N TYR A 128 -21.04 6.45 -12.46
CA TYR A 128 -20.44 5.50 -13.40
C TYR A 128 -19.01 5.21 -12.93
N LEU A 129 -18.65 3.93 -12.81
CA LEU A 129 -17.30 3.49 -12.52
C LEU A 129 -16.50 3.37 -13.82
N GLU A 130 -15.48 4.18 -13.97
CA GLU A 130 -14.48 4.05 -15.02
C GLU A 130 -13.19 3.48 -14.43
N VAL A 131 -12.68 2.38 -14.98
CA VAL A 131 -11.43 1.74 -14.55
C VAL A 131 -10.40 1.84 -15.67
N SER A 132 -9.30 2.54 -15.44
CA SER A 132 -8.21 2.68 -16.43
C SER A 132 -6.97 1.91 -15.99
N ILE A 133 -6.48 1.04 -16.87
CA ILE A 133 -5.33 0.17 -16.60
C ILE A 133 -4.13 0.64 -17.42
N TYR A 134 -3.03 0.89 -16.73
CA TYR A 134 -1.77 1.28 -17.35
C TYR A 134 -0.64 0.29 -17.01
N SER A 135 0.11 -0.09 -18.03
CA SER A 135 1.41 -0.75 -17.89
C SER A 135 2.27 -0.43 -19.10
N LYS A 136 3.58 -0.34 -18.91
CA LYS A 136 4.54 -0.26 -20.03
C LYS A 136 4.60 -1.56 -20.83
N ASN A 137 4.19 -2.68 -20.24
CA ASN A 137 4.13 -3.98 -20.90
C ASN A 137 2.69 -4.28 -21.30
N GLN A 138 2.43 -4.35 -22.61
CA GLN A 138 1.09 -4.55 -23.15
C GLN A 138 0.49 -5.91 -22.76
N ASN A 139 1.29 -6.97 -22.69
CA ASN A 139 0.80 -8.29 -22.24
C ASN A 139 0.35 -8.23 -20.78
N LEU A 140 1.13 -7.56 -19.93
CA LEU A 140 0.75 -7.35 -18.53
C LEU A 140 -0.52 -6.51 -18.43
N SER A 141 -0.63 -5.43 -19.21
CA SER A 141 -1.85 -4.61 -19.26
C SER A 141 -3.07 -5.45 -19.65
N SER A 142 -2.95 -6.33 -20.65
CA SER A 142 -4.08 -7.15 -21.12
C SER A 142 -4.47 -8.23 -20.12
N SER A 143 -3.50 -8.91 -19.50
CA SER A 143 -3.77 -9.86 -18.42
C SER A 143 -4.44 -9.17 -17.23
N LEU A 144 -3.99 -7.97 -16.87
CA LEU A 144 -4.57 -7.19 -15.78
C LEU A 144 -5.99 -6.71 -16.13
N ASN A 145 -6.26 -6.36 -17.40
CA ASN A 145 -7.62 -6.01 -17.84
C ASN A 145 -8.59 -7.18 -17.69
N GLN A 146 -8.20 -8.38 -18.11
CA GLN A 146 -9.03 -9.57 -17.92
C GLN A 146 -9.32 -9.84 -16.45
N LEU A 147 -8.31 -9.67 -15.59
CA LEU A 147 -8.47 -9.80 -14.15
C LEU A 147 -9.47 -8.78 -13.60
N VAL A 148 -9.32 -7.52 -13.98
CA VAL A 148 -10.23 -6.43 -13.59
C VAL A 148 -11.66 -6.73 -14.04
N ASP A 149 -11.85 -7.21 -15.27
CA ASP A 149 -13.18 -7.54 -15.81
C ASP A 149 -13.87 -8.61 -14.96
N VAL A 150 -13.14 -9.62 -14.50
CA VAL A 150 -13.67 -10.66 -13.60
C VAL A 150 -14.11 -10.05 -12.27
N VAL A 151 -13.26 -9.24 -11.64
CA VAL A 151 -13.57 -8.58 -10.36
C VAL A 151 -14.81 -7.69 -10.49
N LEU A 152 -14.91 -6.91 -11.56
CA LEU A 152 -16.07 -6.05 -11.80
C LEU A 152 -17.35 -6.88 -12.01
N GLN A 153 -17.28 -8.01 -12.71
CA GLN A 153 -18.44 -8.90 -12.91
C GLN A 153 -18.88 -9.61 -11.61
N GLU A 154 -17.94 -9.92 -10.72
CA GLU A 154 -18.23 -10.60 -9.46
C GLU A 154 -18.80 -9.65 -8.39
N ASN A 155 -18.33 -8.40 -8.37
CA ASN A 155 -18.70 -7.43 -7.34
C ASN A 155 -19.81 -6.46 -7.76
N LEU A 156 -20.06 -6.29 -9.06
CA LEU A 156 -21.06 -5.37 -9.58
C LEU A 156 -22.01 -6.12 -10.52
N ASP A 157 -23.28 -5.72 -10.54
CA ASP A 157 -24.31 -6.26 -11.45
C ASP A 157 -24.05 -5.95 -12.96
N GLY A 158 -22.84 -5.55 -13.34
CA GLY A 158 -22.43 -5.18 -14.71
C GLY A 158 -23.08 -3.90 -15.26
N ARG A 159 -23.87 -3.20 -14.46
CA ARG A 159 -24.55 -1.95 -14.84
C ARG A 159 -23.73 -0.77 -14.34
N ASN A 160 -23.41 0.20 -15.21
CA ASN A 160 -22.69 1.44 -14.90
C ASN A 160 -21.19 1.32 -14.57
N CYS A 161 -20.49 0.34 -15.14
CA CYS A 161 -19.03 0.27 -15.08
C CYS A 161 -18.40 0.03 -16.46
N HIS A 162 -17.16 0.48 -16.64
CA HIS A 162 -16.33 0.15 -17.79
C HIS A 162 -14.86 0.11 -17.39
N SER A 163 -14.12 -0.79 -18.02
CA SER A 163 -12.68 -0.93 -17.91
C SER A 163 -12.04 -0.67 -19.28
N GLN A 164 -10.89 0.00 -19.27
CA GLN A 164 -10.10 0.23 -20.47
C GLN A 164 -8.60 0.18 -20.18
N GLN A 165 -7.85 -0.25 -21.19
CA GLN A 165 -6.40 -0.11 -21.19
C GLN A 165 -6.04 1.26 -21.75
N VAL A 166 -5.10 1.96 -21.10
CA VAL A 166 -4.62 3.26 -21.56
C VAL A 166 -3.12 3.25 -21.83
N ASP A 167 -2.70 4.10 -22.75
CA ASP A 167 -1.29 4.26 -23.07
C ASP A 167 -0.59 5.23 -22.10
N LYS A 168 0.72 5.40 -22.31
CA LYS A 168 1.55 6.28 -21.48
C LYS A 168 1.14 7.74 -21.61
N GLU A 169 0.79 8.18 -22.81
CA GLU A 169 0.45 9.59 -23.07
C GLU A 169 -0.84 9.97 -22.33
N THR A 170 -1.86 9.12 -22.41
CA THR A 170 -3.11 9.25 -21.68
C THR A 170 -2.88 9.24 -20.17
N TRP A 171 -2.13 8.25 -19.65
CA TRP A 171 -1.84 8.13 -18.23
C TRP A 171 -1.11 9.36 -17.66
N GLU A 172 -0.02 9.79 -18.32
CA GLU A 172 0.74 10.96 -17.87
C GLU A 172 -0.01 12.28 -18.11
N GLY A 173 -0.77 12.38 -19.21
CA GLY A 173 -1.56 13.56 -19.56
C GLY A 173 -2.65 13.87 -18.54
N ALA A 174 -3.34 12.83 -18.06
CA ALA A 174 -4.33 12.92 -17.00
C ALA A 174 -3.71 13.40 -15.68
N ARG A 175 -2.59 12.78 -15.27
CA ARG A 175 -1.89 13.13 -14.02
C ARG A 175 -1.35 14.55 -14.02
N LYS A 176 -0.79 15.02 -15.13
CA LYS A 176 -0.30 16.40 -15.27
C LYS A 176 -1.40 17.45 -15.08
N ARG A 177 -2.65 17.08 -15.35
CA ARG A 177 -3.83 17.95 -15.25
C ARG A 177 -4.66 17.69 -13.99
N ASN A 178 -4.22 16.82 -13.10
CA ASN A 178 -4.99 16.39 -11.93
C ASN A 178 -6.41 15.90 -12.29
N MET A 179 -6.54 15.17 -13.39
CA MET A 179 -7.81 14.71 -13.94
C MET A 179 -7.87 13.18 -13.91
N GLY A 180 -9.05 12.60 -13.69
CA GLY A 180 -9.29 11.16 -13.88
C GLY A 180 -8.76 10.68 -15.24
N VAL A 181 -8.05 9.55 -15.22
CA VAL A 181 -7.41 8.94 -16.39
C VAL A 181 -8.45 8.58 -17.44
N GLY A 182 -9.55 7.96 -17.03
CA GLY A 182 -10.65 7.60 -17.92
C GLY A 182 -11.34 8.83 -18.49
N LYS A 183 -11.50 9.90 -17.68
CA LYS A 183 -12.03 11.18 -18.17
C LYS A 183 -11.13 11.79 -19.24
N TYR A 184 -9.81 11.81 -18.99
CA TYR A 184 -8.84 12.32 -19.97
C TYR A 184 -8.83 11.49 -21.25
N ALA A 185 -8.89 10.16 -21.15
CA ALA A 185 -9.00 9.26 -22.29
C ALA A 185 -10.25 9.55 -23.11
N LYS A 186 -11.38 9.78 -22.44
CA LYS A 186 -12.65 10.12 -23.09
C LYS A 186 -12.57 11.42 -23.88
N ILE A 187 -12.00 12.47 -23.28
CA ILE A 187 -11.79 13.76 -23.94
C ILE A 187 -10.88 13.59 -25.16
N SER A 188 -9.76 12.87 -25.00
CA SER A 188 -8.81 12.63 -26.10
C SER A 188 -9.49 11.92 -27.28
N ASN A 189 -10.27 10.86 -27.00
CA ASN A 189 -11.04 10.15 -28.03
C ASN A 189 -12.08 11.04 -28.75
N ILE A 190 -12.70 12.00 -28.05
CA ILE A 190 -13.64 12.96 -28.67
C ILE A 190 -12.87 13.89 -29.60
N LEU A 191 -11.74 14.44 -29.15
CA LEU A 191 -10.93 15.38 -29.95
C LEU A 191 -10.28 14.70 -31.17
N GLU A 192 -9.90 13.43 -31.07
CA GLU A 192 -9.41 12.66 -32.22
C GLU A 192 -10.50 12.38 -33.27
N SER A 193 -11.77 12.37 -32.84
CA SER A 193 -12.91 12.06 -33.71
C SER A 193 -13.73 13.27 -34.13
N SER A 194 -13.46 14.47 -33.62
CA SER A 194 -14.23 15.67 -33.94
C SER A 194 -13.44 16.96 -33.70
N ASP A 195 -13.43 17.86 -34.68
CA ASP A 195 -12.88 19.21 -34.59
C ASP A 195 -13.89 20.23 -33.99
N GLU A 196 -15.09 19.79 -33.59
CA GLU A 196 -16.14 20.67 -33.05
C GLU A 196 -15.88 21.13 -31.62
N TYR A 197 -15.00 20.43 -30.90
CA TYR A 197 -14.75 20.64 -29.47
C TYR A 197 -13.28 20.98 -29.21
N THR A 198 -13.04 21.68 -28.12
CA THR A 198 -11.70 21.93 -27.56
C THR A 198 -11.55 21.20 -26.23
N PHE A 199 -10.31 20.99 -25.79
CA PHE A 199 -10.04 20.34 -24.52
C PHE A 199 -10.65 21.13 -23.35
N GLU A 200 -10.51 22.46 -23.37
CA GLU A 200 -10.99 23.40 -22.35
C GLU A 200 -12.52 23.38 -22.23
N GLN A 201 -13.24 23.09 -23.31
CA GLN A 201 -14.69 22.91 -23.24
C GLN A 201 -15.06 21.58 -22.58
N LEU A 202 -14.37 20.50 -22.93
CA LEU A 202 -14.70 19.15 -22.50
C LEU A 202 -14.24 18.85 -21.08
N GLU A 203 -13.19 19.52 -20.58
CA GLU A 203 -12.69 19.28 -19.22
C GLU A 203 -13.71 19.65 -18.13
N HIS A 204 -14.65 20.54 -18.43
CA HIS A 204 -15.73 20.92 -17.53
C HIS A 204 -16.94 19.98 -17.56
N CYS A 205 -17.01 19.06 -18.54
CA CYS A 205 -18.09 18.09 -18.64
C CYS A 205 -17.95 16.96 -17.59
N SER A 206 -19.09 16.46 -17.12
CA SER A 206 -19.18 15.20 -16.39
C SER A 206 -18.90 14.00 -17.30
N MET A 207 -18.55 12.85 -16.72
CA MET A 207 -18.33 11.62 -17.50
C MET A 207 -19.59 11.23 -18.29
N LYS A 208 -20.77 11.46 -17.73
CA LYS A 208 -22.06 11.22 -18.41
C LYS A 208 -22.19 12.09 -19.66
N GLU A 209 -21.94 13.39 -19.56
CA GLU A 209 -21.99 14.31 -20.70
C GLU A 209 -20.95 13.95 -21.76
N LEU A 210 -19.73 13.58 -21.36
CA LEU A 210 -18.70 13.13 -22.29
C LEU A 210 -19.12 11.85 -23.04
N ASN A 211 -19.76 10.90 -22.37
CA ASN A 211 -20.31 9.70 -23.01
C ASN A 211 -21.43 10.04 -24.01
N GLU A 212 -22.29 11.00 -23.69
CA GLU A 212 -23.33 11.49 -24.60
C GLU A 212 -22.74 12.19 -25.83
N ILE A 213 -21.70 13.02 -25.65
CA ILE A 213 -20.98 13.70 -26.73
C ILE A 213 -20.27 12.68 -27.64
N GLN A 214 -19.51 11.73 -27.06
CA GLN A 214 -18.81 10.70 -27.81
C GLN A 214 -19.80 9.85 -28.64
N SER A 215 -20.94 9.48 -28.06
CA SER A 215 -22.00 8.75 -28.74
C SER A 215 -22.58 9.52 -29.94
N LYS A 216 -22.69 10.84 -29.86
CA LYS A 216 -23.12 11.69 -30.97
C LYS A 216 -22.07 11.75 -32.08
N CYS A 217 -20.78 11.89 -31.73
CA CYS A 217 -19.69 11.89 -32.69
C CYS A 217 -19.64 10.57 -33.49
N GLN A 218 -19.77 9.43 -32.80
CA GLN A 218 -19.81 8.11 -33.43
C GLN A 218 -21.02 7.93 -34.36
N LYS A 219 -22.19 8.45 -33.98
CA LYS A 219 -23.41 8.41 -34.82
C LYS A 219 -23.35 9.38 -36.00
N GLY A 220 -22.73 10.55 -35.84
CA GLY A 220 -22.53 11.55 -36.90
C GLY A 220 -21.58 11.08 -38.01
N HIS A 221 -20.62 10.22 -37.67
CA HIS A 221 -19.72 9.57 -38.65
C HIS A 221 -20.31 8.33 -39.33
N GLY A 222 -21.51 7.89 -38.93
CA GLY A 222 -22.25 6.76 -39.52
C GLY A 222 -22.79 6.98 -40.93
N TYR A 223 -22.44 8.09 -41.59
CA TYR A 223 -22.73 8.37 -43.01
C TYR A 223 -21.46 8.68 -43.82
N ARG A 224 -20.40 7.89 -43.65
CA ARG A 224 -19.30 7.82 -44.64
C ARG A 224 -19.12 6.40 -45.16
N LYS A 225 -19.73 6.19 -46.33
CA LYS A 225 -19.54 5.15 -47.36
C LYS A 225 -18.48 4.07 -47.07
N GLY A 226 -18.90 2.81 -47.21
CA GLY A 226 -18.02 1.75 -47.72
C GLY A 226 -18.27 0.36 -47.16
N CYS A 227 -19.38 -0.29 -47.53
CA CYS A 227 -19.34 -1.74 -47.73
C CYS A 227 -18.62 -2.00 -49.05
N ASN A 228 -17.52 -2.77 -48.99
CA ASN A 228 -17.13 -3.70 -50.05
C ASN A 228 -17.22 -5.10 -49.46
#